data_AF-A0A4W6EI92-F1
#
_entry.id   AF-A0A4W6EI92-F1
#
_cell.length_a   1.000
_cell.length_b   1.000
_cell.length_c   1.000
_cell.angle_alpha   90.00
_cell.angle_beta   90.00
_cell.angle_gamma   90.00
#
_symmetry.space_group_name_H-M   'P 1'
#
loop_
_entity.id
_entity.type
_entity.pdbx_description
1 polymer ?
#
loop_
_entity_poly.entity_id
_entity_poly.type
_entity_poly.pdbx_seq_one_letter_code
_entity_poly.pdbx_strand_id
1 'polypeptide(L)'
;MDAELEFAIQPNTTGKQLFDQVVKTVGLREVWFFGLQYTDSKGYITWLKLNKKVTQQDVKKENPLQFKFRAKFFPEDVSEELIQEITQKLFFLQVKEAILNDENYCPPETAVLLASYSVQAKYGDYNKDVHKPGYLTHDRLLPQRVLEQHKLTKEQWEDRIQTWHEEHRGMLREDSMMEYLKIAQDLEMYGVNYFEIKNKKGTQLWLGVDALGLNIYEHEDKLTPKIGFPWSEIRNISFNDKKFVIKPIDKKAPDFVFYAPRLRINKRILALCMGNHELYMRRRKPDTIEVQQMKAQKLCATCLCVCLPTELEEQTRRAMELEQERKRAREEAERLERERQAAEEAKAELAKQAADQQKNQEQLAAELAEFTAKIALLEDAKRKKEDEATEWQHKALSAQEDLEKTKEELKTAMTVVPAPLGGHAESEHDEQDENHAEASAELSNEGVSQLDLRSEEARVTEAQKNERVKQQLQTLSSELAEARDETKKTQNDVLHAENVKAGRDKYKTLRQIRQGNTKQRIDEFESM
;
A
#
# COMPACT_ATOMS: atom_id res chain seq x y z
N MET A 1 -13.60 -8.93 -13.08
CA MET A 1 -14.25 -7.63 -13.38
C MET A 1 -13.46 -6.79 -14.38
N ASP A 2 -12.32 -7.32 -14.80
CA ASP A 2 -11.12 -6.65 -15.30
C ASP A 2 -10.37 -7.56 -16.29
N ALA A 3 -10.92 -8.75 -16.54
CA ALA A 3 -10.45 -9.78 -17.44
C ALA A 3 -11.65 -10.66 -17.86
N GLU A 4 -11.54 -11.24 -19.05
CA GLU A 4 -12.42 -12.28 -19.57
C GLU A 4 -11.57 -13.57 -19.74
N LEU A 5 -12.16 -14.74 -19.48
CA LEU A 5 -11.45 -16.02 -19.51
C LEU A 5 -12.23 -17.04 -20.34
N GLU A 6 -11.68 -17.40 -21.50
CA GLU A 6 -12.24 -18.45 -22.36
C GLU A 6 -11.42 -19.74 -22.27
N PHE A 7 -12.07 -20.85 -21.94
CA PHE A 7 -11.46 -22.18 -21.94
C PHE A 7 -12.52 -23.28 -22.09
N ALA A 8 -12.12 -24.41 -22.66
CA ALA A 8 -13.00 -25.57 -22.82
C ALA A 8 -13.20 -26.30 -21.48
N ILE A 9 -14.42 -26.80 -21.25
CA ILE A 9 -14.76 -27.70 -20.14
C ILE A 9 -15.27 -29.04 -20.66
N GLN A 10 -15.06 -30.11 -19.88
CA GLN A 10 -15.58 -31.43 -20.22
C GLN A 10 -17.06 -31.55 -19.84
N PRO A 11 -17.87 -32.40 -20.51
CA PRO A 11 -19.30 -32.58 -20.18
C PRO A 11 -19.57 -33.10 -18.75
N ASN A 12 -18.56 -33.67 -18.10
CA ASN A 12 -18.57 -34.15 -16.71
C ASN A 12 -18.17 -33.08 -15.68
N THR A 13 -17.62 -31.93 -16.09
CA THR A 13 -17.03 -30.91 -15.21
C THR A 13 -18.03 -30.39 -14.18
N THR A 14 -17.62 -30.42 -12.92
CA THR A 14 -18.37 -29.88 -11.77
C THR A 14 -18.24 -28.37 -11.67
N GLY A 15 -19.20 -27.72 -11.00
CA GLY A 15 -19.11 -26.30 -10.69
C GLY A 15 -17.89 -25.96 -9.82
N LYS A 16 -17.44 -26.88 -8.96
CA LYS A 16 -16.19 -26.74 -8.20
C LYS A 16 -14.99 -26.68 -9.15
N GLN A 17 -14.85 -27.63 -10.08
CA GLN A 17 -13.74 -27.63 -11.03
C GLN A 17 -13.71 -26.38 -11.92
N LEU A 18 -14.87 -25.90 -12.40
CA LEU A 18 -14.95 -24.65 -13.16
C LEU A 18 -14.56 -23.43 -12.30
N PHE A 19 -15.05 -23.36 -11.07
CA PHE A 19 -14.72 -22.28 -10.13
C PHE A 19 -13.23 -22.30 -9.74
N ASP A 20 -12.69 -23.47 -9.40
CA ASP A 20 -11.28 -23.68 -9.03
C ASP A 20 -10.34 -23.27 -10.17
N GLN A 21 -10.71 -23.54 -11.43
CA GLN A 21 -9.95 -23.09 -12.60
C GLN A 21 -9.92 -21.56 -12.70
N VAL A 22 -11.07 -20.88 -12.50
CA VAL A 22 -11.14 -19.41 -12.54
C VAL A 22 -10.29 -18.79 -11.42
N VAL A 23 -10.46 -19.22 -10.17
CA VAL A 23 -9.73 -18.59 -9.04
C VAL A 23 -8.23 -18.86 -9.09
N LYS A 24 -7.79 -20.03 -9.56
CA LYS A 24 -6.36 -20.30 -9.83
C LYS A 24 -5.79 -19.42 -10.94
N THR A 25 -6.54 -19.21 -12.02
CA THR A 25 -6.12 -18.33 -13.14
C THR A 25 -6.03 -16.87 -12.72
N VAL A 26 -6.85 -16.44 -11.75
CA VAL A 26 -6.88 -15.08 -11.19
C VAL A 26 -5.93 -14.89 -9.99
N GLY A 27 -5.36 -15.97 -9.42
CA GLY A 27 -4.49 -15.91 -8.24
C GLY A 27 -5.23 -15.70 -6.90
N LEU A 28 -6.54 -15.97 -6.85
CA LEU A 28 -7.40 -15.67 -5.71
C LEU A 28 -7.57 -16.88 -4.76
N ARG A 29 -7.30 -16.66 -3.48
CA ARG A 29 -7.38 -17.63 -2.37
C ARG A 29 -8.58 -17.39 -1.44
N GLU A 30 -9.06 -16.15 -1.34
CA GLU A 30 -10.23 -15.75 -0.52
C GLU A 30 -11.57 -16.17 -1.14
N VAL A 31 -11.64 -17.42 -1.58
CA VAL A 31 -12.69 -18.00 -2.43
C VAL A 31 -14.09 -17.93 -1.83
N TRP A 32 -14.18 -17.86 -0.50
CA TRP A 32 -15.43 -17.90 0.25
C TRP A 32 -16.36 -16.71 0.00
N PHE A 33 -15.82 -15.57 -0.47
CA PHE A 33 -16.65 -14.43 -0.87
C PHE A 33 -17.34 -14.63 -2.24
N PHE A 34 -16.80 -15.46 -3.13
CA PHE A 34 -17.11 -15.42 -4.55
C PHE A 34 -18.03 -16.53 -5.06
N GLY A 35 -18.57 -16.33 -6.26
CA GLY A 35 -19.28 -17.35 -7.01
C GLY A 35 -19.31 -17.04 -8.51
N LEU A 36 -19.80 -18.00 -9.28
CA LEU A 36 -20.11 -17.81 -10.69
C LEU A 36 -21.63 -17.63 -10.85
N GLN A 37 -22.05 -16.47 -11.35
CA GLN A 37 -23.41 -16.23 -11.82
C GLN A 37 -23.55 -16.68 -13.28
N TYR A 38 -24.73 -17.14 -13.65
CA TYR A 38 -25.12 -17.40 -15.04
C TYR A 38 -26.60 -17.08 -15.25
N THR A 39 -27.03 -16.96 -16.50
CA THR A 39 -28.46 -16.83 -16.85
C THR A 39 -29.02 -18.22 -17.11
N ASP A 40 -30.13 -18.60 -16.47
CA ASP A 40 -30.81 -19.87 -16.72
C ASP A 40 -31.56 -19.88 -18.07
N SER A 41 -32.04 -21.05 -18.51
CA SER A 41 -32.83 -21.21 -19.74
C SER A 41 -34.13 -20.39 -19.82
N LYS A 42 -34.53 -19.75 -18.70
CA LYS A 42 -35.75 -18.96 -18.56
C LYS A 42 -35.45 -17.47 -18.30
N GLY A 43 -34.18 -17.06 -18.46
CA GLY A 43 -33.73 -15.67 -18.36
C GLY A 43 -33.38 -15.18 -16.94
N TYR A 44 -33.26 -16.06 -15.94
CA TYR A 44 -33.02 -15.65 -14.56
C TYR A 44 -31.57 -15.85 -14.11
N ILE A 45 -30.99 -14.80 -13.51
CA ILE A 45 -29.65 -14.82 -12.92
C ILE A 45 -29.63 -15.79 -11.73
N THR A 46 -28.75 -16.79 -11.82
CA THR A 46 -28.62 -17.90 -10.87
C THR A 46 -27.15 -18.14 -10.53
N TRP A 47 -26.86 -18.56 -9.29
CA TRP A 47 -25.50 -18.94 -8.86
C TRP A 47 -25.21 -20.41 -9.15
N LEU A 48 -24.02 -20.69 -9.68
CA LEU A 48 -23.52 -22.04 -9.95
C LEU A 48 -23.31 -22.81 -8.64
N LYS A 49 -23.79 -24.06 -8.59
CA LYS A 49 -23.58 -24.97 -7.46
C LYS A 49 -22.33 -25.78 -7.70
N LEU A 50 -21.39 -25.67 -6.77
CA LEU A 50 -20.07 -26.27 -6.89
C LEU A 50 -20.16 -27.81 -6.93
N ASN A 51 -21.05 -28.40 -6.14
CA ASN A 51 -21.28 -29.84 -6.03
C ASN A 51 -22.15 -30.47 -7.14
N LYS A 52 -22.35 -29.79 -8.28
CA LYS A 52 -23.09 -30.34 -9.44
C LYS A 52 -22.37 -30.09 -10.76
N LYS A 53 -22.59 -30.96 -11.75
CA LYS A 53 -22.06 -30.78 -13.12
C LYS A 53 -22.59 -29.48 -13.71
N VAL A 54 -21.76 -28.72 -14.43
CA VAL A 54 -22.16 -27.45 -15.06
C VAL A 54 -23.29 -27.68 -16.07
N THR A 55 -23.17 -28.74 -16.87
CA THR A 55 -24.15 -29.23 -17.85
C THR A 55 -25.52 -29.62 -17.26
N GLN A 56 -25.62 -29.82 -15.93
CA GLN A 56 -26.84 -30.25 -15.24
C GLN A 56 -27.52 -29.12 -14.45
N GLN A 57 -27.22 -27.86 -14.75
CA GLN A 57 -27.70 -26.69 -14.00
C GLN A 57 -28.58 -25.72 -14.82
N ASP A 58 -29.14 -26.16 -15.94
CA ASP A 58 -30.12 -25.38 -16.72
C ASP A 58 -29.57 -24.01 -17.21
N VAL A 59 -28.26 -23.95 -17.42
CA VAL A 59 -27.54 -22.81 -18.01
C VAL A 59 -28.09 -22.52 -19.41
N LYS A 60 -28.29 -21.24 -19.74
CA LYS A 60 -28.72 -20.80 -21.08
C LYS A 60 -27.75 -21.37 -22.14
N LYS A 61 -28.31 -21.98 -23.18
CA LYS A 61 -27.56 -22.70 -24.23
C LYS A 61 -26.97 -21.72 -25.23
N GLU A 62 -25.83 -21.16 -24.89
CA GLU A 62 -25.02 -20.25 -25.71
C GLU A 62 -23.63 -20.84 -25.93
N ASN A 63 -22.90 -20.32 -26.93
CA ASN A 63 -21.53 -20.73 -27.21
C ASN A 63 -20.66 -19.46 -27.40
N PRO A 64 -19.72 -19.15 -26.49
CA PRO A 64 -19.43 -19.86 -25.24
C PRO A 64 -20.56 -19.75 -24.20
N LEU A 65 -20.52 -20.61 -23.17
CA LEU A 65 -21.43 -20.53 -22.02
C LEU A 65 -21.05 -19.33 -21.14
N GLN A 66 -22.00 -18.43 -20.91
CA GLN A 66 -21.76 -17.16 -20.23
C GLN A 66 -21.80 -17.28 -18.70
N PHE A 67 -20.68 -16.94 -18.05
CA PHE A 67 -20.55 -16.89 -16.58
C PHE A 67 -19.93 -15.56 -16.13
N LYS A 68 -20.48 -14.96 -15.06
CA LYS A 68 -19.88 -13.79 -14.38
C LYS A 68 -19.31 -14.21 -13.04
N PHE A 69 -17.98 -14.08 -12.87
CA PHE A 69 -17.36 -14.13 -11.54
C PHE A 69 -17.71 -12.83 -10.79
N ARG A 70 -18.30 -12.98 -9.59
CA ARG A 70 -18.81 -11.90 -8.74
C ARG A 70 -18.69 -12.31 -7.26
N ALA A 71 -18.48 -11.35 -6.38
CA ALA A 71 -18.69 -11.53 -4.94
C ALA A 71 -20.18 -11.84 -4.68
N LYS A 72 -20.43 -12.94 -3.99
CA LYS A 72 -21.75 -13.43 -3.54
C LYS A 72 -22.04 -13.02 -2.11
N PHE A 73 -21.00 -13.03 -1.29
CA PHE A 73 -21.02 -12.64 0.12
C PHE A 73 -20.06 -11.47 0.32
N PHE A 74 -20.36 -10.60 1.27
CA PHE A 74 -19.56 -9.41 1.59
C PHE A 74 -18.86 -9.60 2.93
N PRO A 75 -17.73 -8.91 3.17
CA PRO A 75 -17.16 -8.79 4.51
C PRO A 75 -18.15 -8.09 5.46
N GLU A 76 -18.00 -8.32 6.76
CA GLU A 76 -18.53 -7.41 7.78
C GLU A 76 -17.71 -6.12 7.79
N ASP A 77 -16.37 -6.18 7.84
CA ASP A 77 -15.50 -4.99 7.66
C ASP A 77 -14.44 -5.20 6.57
N VAL A 78 -14.38 -4.27 5.61
CA VAL A 78 -13.48 -4.36 4.44
C VAL A 78 -12.00 -4.24 4.80
N SER A 79 -11.64 -3.50 5.86
CA SER A 79 -10.23 -3.33 6.26
C SER A 79 -9.64 -4.58 6.90
N GLU A 80 -10.45 -5.31 7.67
CA GLU A 80 -10.01 -6.46 8.49
C GLU A 80 -10.06 -7.79 7.73
N GLU A 81 -10.97 -7.91 6.75
CA GLU A 81 -11.25 -9.16 6.04
C GLU A 81 -10.66 -9.27 4.64
N LEU A 82 -10.36 -8.17 3.93
CA LEU A 82 -9.86 -8.23 2.55
C LEU A 82 -8.33 -8.27 2.54
N ILE A 83 -7.78 -9.45 2.26
CA ILE A 83 -6.36 -9.73 2.43
C ILE A 83 -5.58 -9.48 1.14
N GLN A 84 -5.99 -10.08 0.01
CA GLN A 84 -5.28 -9.94 -1.26
C GLN A 84 -5.75 -8.72 -2.06
N GLU A 85 -4.81 -8.04 -2.70
CA GLU A 85 -5.05 -6.95 -3.66
C GLU A 85 -6.07 -7.33 -4.74
N ILE A 86 -5.99 -8.55 -5.28
CA ILE A 86 -6.94 -9.02 -6.32
C ILE A 86 -8.37 -9.17 -5.78
N THR A 87 -8.53 -9.67 -4.55
CA THR A 87 -9.84 -9.75 -3.89
C THR A 87 -10.42 -8.36 -3.70
N GLN A 88 -9.61 -7.45 -3.15
CA GLN A 88 -9.97 -6.07 -2.90
C GLN A 88 -10.35 -5.32 -4.19
N LYS A 89 -9.55 -5.45 -5.25
CA LYS A 89 -9.81 -4.90 -6.59
C LYS A 89 -11.13 -5.40 -7.17
N LEU A 90 -11.43 -6.69 -7.04
CA LEU A 90 -12.69 -7.27 -7.51
C LEU A 90 -13.90 -6.76 -6.71
N PHE A 91 -13.77 -6.58 -5.39
CA PHE A 91 -14.78 -5.92 -4.56
C PHE A 91 -14.98 -4.45 -4.96
N PHE A 92 -13.91 -3.66 -5.07
CA PHE A 92 -13.93 -2.26 -5.49
C PHE A 92 -14.67 -2.10 -6.83
N LEU A 93 -14.30 -2.89 -7.84
CA LEU A 93 -14.94 -2.83 -9.17
C LEU A 93 -16.43 -3.23 -9.12
N GLN A 94 -16.82 -4.22 -8.31
CA GLN A 94 -18.22 -4.63 -8.18
C GLN A 94 -19.06 -3.61 -7.40
N VAL A 95 -18.52 -3.01 -6.34
CA VAL A 95 -19.21 -1.98 -5.55
C VAL A 95 -19.35 -0.69 -6.37
N LYS A 96 -18.31 -0.33 -7.14
CA LYS A 96 -18.36 0.76 -8.13
C LYS A 96 -19.41 0.51 -9.22
N GLU A 97 -19.47 -0.69 -9.80
CA GLU A 97 -20.50 -1.07 -10.78
C GLU A 97 -21.91 -0.87 -10.20
N ALA A 98 -22.17 -1.35 -8.99
CA ALA A 98 -23.47 -1.24 -8.33
C ALA A 98 -23.85 0.22 -7.99
N ILE A 99 -22.90 1.05 -7.52
CA ILE A 99 -23.16 2.48 -7.23
C ILE A 99 -23.43 3.26 -8.52
N LEU A 100 -22.60 3.10 -9.56
CA LEU A 100 -22.78 3.82 -10.83
C LEU A 100 -24.09 3.46 -11.54
N ASN A 101 -24.59 2.25 -11.36
CA ASN A 101 -25.87 1.77 -11.90
C ASN A 101 -27.08 2.15 -11.03
N ASP A 102 -26.91 2.88 -9.93
CA ASP A 102 -27.94 3.15 -8.90
C ASP A 102 -28.59 1.86 -8.33
N GLU A 103 -27.90 0.70 -8.39
CA GLU A 103 -28.31 -0.53 -7.68
C GLU A 103 -28.13 -0.37 -6.17
N ASN A 104 -27.04 0.29 -5.77
CA ASN A 104 -26.82 0.81 -4.43
C ASN A 104 -27.04 2.33 -4.47
N TYR A 105 -28.00 2.84 -3.69
CA TYR A 105 -28.14 4.28 -3.49
C TYR A 105 -26.86 4.87 -2.86
N CYS A 106 -26.45 6.03 -3.38
CA CYS A 106 -25.33 6.81 -2.87
C CYS A 106 -25.68 8.31 -2.94
N PRO A 107 -25.55 9.08 -1.84
CA PRO A 107 -25.85 10.52 -1.87
C PRO A 107 -24.79 11.29 -2.69
N PRO A 108 -25.13 12.46 -3.26
CA PRO A 108 -24.25 13.20 -4.18
C PRO A 108 -22.83 13.47 -3.66
N GLU A 109 -22.70 13.92 -2.41
CA GLU A 109 -21.42 14.24 -1.77
C GLU A 109 -20.52 13.01 -1.68
N THR A 110 -21.06 11.87 -1.23
CA THR A 110 -20.33 10.60 -1.18
C THR A 110 -20.00 10.10 -2.59
N ALA A 111 -20.88 10.30 -3.57
CA ALA A 111 -20.62 9.89 -4.96
C ALA A 111 -19.43 10.65 -5.58
N VAL A 112 -19.28 11.95 -5.31
CA VAL A 112 -18.11 12.73 -5.78
C VAL A 112 -16.82 12.34 -5.05
N LEU A 113 -16.89 12.13 -3.73
CA LEU A 113 -15.72 11.67 -2.98
C LEU A 113 -15.26 10.29 -3.47
N LEU A 114 -16.18 9.34 -3.62
CA LEU A 114 -15.92 8.02 -4.21
C LEU A 114 -15.41 8.11 -5.65
N ALA A 115 -15.90 9.06 -6.47
CA ALA A 115 -15.37 9.30 -7.80
C ALA A 115 -13.88 9.69 -7.76
N SER A 116 -13.47 10.58 -6.85
CA SER A 116 -12.06 10.99 -6.72
C SER A 116 -11.12 9.85 -6.33
N TYR A 117 -11.50 9.00 -5.36
CA TYR A 117 -10.78 7.76 -5.04
C TYR A 117 -10.74 6.80 -6.25
N SER A 118 -11.81 6.69 -7.02
CA SER A 118 -11.80 5.87 -8.24
C SER A 118 -10.91 6.44 -9.35
N VAL A 119 -10.61 7.74 -9.35
CA VAL A 119 -9.67 8.36 -10.30
C VAL A 119 -8.23 8.10 -9.85
N GLN A 120 -7.90 8.35 -8.57
CA GLN A 120 -6.58 8.01 -7.99
C GLN A 120 -6.26 6.51 -8.16
N ALA A 121 -7.21 5.61 -7.89
CA ALA A 121 -7.03 4.16 -8.10
C ALA A 121 -6.77 3.76 -9.58
N LYS A 122 -7.25 4.55 -10.55
CA LYS A 122 -7.09 4.28 -11.99
C LYS A 122 -5.79 4.88 -12.56
N TYR A 123 -5.52 6.15 -12.25
CA TYR A 123 -4.43 6.91 -12.85
C TYR A 123 -3.19 6.94 -11.94
N GLY A 124 -3.36 6.94 -10.63
CA GLY A 124 -2.34 7.40 -9.67
C GLY A 124 -2.29 8.92 -9.60
N ASP A 125 -1.37 9.45 -8.79
CA ASP A 125 -1.26 10.87 -8.43
C ASP A 125 -1.58 11.87 -9.54
N TYR A 126 -2.38 12.88 -9.20
CA TYR A 126 -2.65 13.99 -10.10
C TYR A 126 -1.37 14.76 -10.46
N ASN A 127 -1.00 14.69 -11.75
CA ASN A 127 0.05 15.51 -12.34
C ASN A 127 -0.54 16.45 -13.42
N LYS A 128 -0.48 17.76 -13.16
CA LYS A 128 -0.96 18.84 -14.04
C LYS A 128 -0.30 18.86 -15.44
N ASP A 129 0.86 18.23 -15.60
CA ASP A 129 1.53 18.09 -16.91
C ASP A 129 1.00 16.94 -17.76
N VAL A 130 0.41 15.92 -17.14
CA VAL A 130 -0.18 14.76 -17.81
C VAL A 130 -1.70 14.90 -17.91
N HIS A 131 -2.36 15.23 -16.81
CA HIS A 131 -3.80 15.37 -16.69
C HIS A 131 -4.25 16.77 -17.11
N LYS A 132 -4.42 16.97 -18.42
CA LYS A 132 -5.01 18.19 -18.99
C LYS A 132 -6.55 18.14 -18.92
N PRO A 133 -7.26 19.29 -18.94
CA PRO A 133 -8.72 19.30 -18.94
C PRO A 133 -9.32 18.42 -20.05
N GLY A 134 -10.29 17.58 -19.68
CA GLY A 134 -10.88 16.55 -20.54
C GLY A 134 -10.35 15.12 -20.26
N TYR A 135 -9.36 14.94 -19.39
CA TYR A 135 -8.81 13.62 -19.06
C TYR A 135 -9.83 12.65 -18.41
N LEU A 136 -10.90 13.17 -17.78
CA LEU A 136 -11.96 12.34 -17.20
C LEU A 136 -13.21 12.21 -18.09
N THR A 137 -13.27 12.89 -19.24
CA THR A 137 -14.46 12.96 -20.11
C THR A 137 -14.94 11.61 -20.65
N HIS A 138 -14.08 10.58 -20.68
CA HIS A 138 -14.42 9.21 -21.06
C HIS A 138 -14.76 8.27 -19.88
N ASP A 139 -14.57 8.69 -18.63
CA ASP A 139 -14.86 7.87 -17.45
C ASP A 139 -16.29 8.05 -16.95
N ARG A 140 -16.98 6.93 -16.69
CA ARG A 140 -18.25 6.93 -15.95
C ARG A 140 -17.94 6.99 -14.46
N LEU A 141 -17.96 8.21 -13.91
CA LEU A 141 -17.56 8.49 -12.53
C LEU A 141 -18.71 8.69 -11.54
N LEU A 142 -19.89 9.13 -12.01
CA LEU A 142 -21.05 9.42 -11.17
C LEU A 142 -22.30 8.64 -11.63
N PRO A 143 -23.25 8.33 -10.72
CA PRO A 143 -24.56 7.79 -11.08
C PRO A 143 -25.38 8.81 -11.87
N GLN A 144 -26.27 8.33 -12.76
CA GLN A 144 -27.06 9.21 -13.64
C GLN A 144 -27.96 10.16 -12.83
N ARG A 145 -28.56 9.66 -11.74
CA ARG A 145 -29.34 10.46 -10.77
C ARG A 145 -28.55 11.62 -10.17
N VAL A 146 -27.24 11.48 -9.95
CA VAL A 146 -26.39 12.54 -9.38
C VAL A 146 -26.10 13.61 -10.44
N LEU A 147 -25.77 13.19 -11.66
CA LEU A 147 -25.54 14.10 -12.79
C LEU A 147 -26.81 14.91 -13.14
N GLU A 148 -27.97 14.27 -13.16
CA GLU A 148 -29.22 14.92 -13.57
C GLU A 148 -29.78 15.88 -12.50
N GLN A 149 -29.58 15.60 -11.20
CA GLN A 149 -30.13 16.42 -10.11
C GLN A 149 -29.32 17.70 -9.79
N HIS A 150 -28.25 18.02 -10.53
CA HIS A 150 -27.51 19.27 -10.39
C HIS A 150 -27.38 20.01 -11.71
N LYS A 151 -27.30 21.35 -11.65
CA LYS A 151 -27.17 22.26 -12.78
C LYS A 151 -25.69 22.51 -13.14
N LEU A 152 -24.93 21.41 -13.29
CA LEU A 152 -23.50 21.42 -13.58
C LEU A 152 -23.21 20.81 -14.96
N THR A 153 -22.26 21.39 -15.69
CA THR A 153 -21.72 20.81 -16.93
C THR A 153 -20.81 19.61 -16.65
N LYS A 154 -20.47 18.82 -17.68
CA LYS A 154 -19.47 17.75 -17.55
C LYS A 154 -18.11 18.28 -17.10
N GLU A 155 -17.71 19.44 -17.60
CA GLU A 155 -16.46 20.12 -17.26
C GLU A 155 -16.47 20.51 -15.77
N GLN A 156 -17.55 21.11 -15.28
CA GLN A 156 -17.69 21.47 -13.85
C GLN A 156 -17.71 20.25 -12.92
N TRP A 157 -18.21 19.10 -13.39
CA TRP A 157 -18.07 17.83 -12.65
C TRP A 157 -16.63 17.30 -12.67
N GLU A 158 -15.93 17.41 -13.81
CA GLU A 158 -14.52 17.04 -13.96
C GLU A 158 -13.61 17.90 -13.09
N ASP A 159 -13.81 19.23 -13.04
CA ASP A 159 -13.07 20.18 -12.19
C ASP A 159 -13.21 19.85 -10.69
N ARG A 160 -14.44 19.56 -10.22
CA ARG A 160 -14.67 19.16 -8.83
C ARG A 160 -14.01 17.83 -8.51
N ILE A 161 -14.13 16.82 -9.38
CA ILE A 161 -13.47 15.52 -9.16
C ILE A 161 -11.95 15.65 -9.25
N GLN A 162 -11.40 16.52 -10.10
CA GLN A 162 -9.97 16.84 -10.16
C GLN A 162 -9.48 17.45 -8.85
N THR A 163 -10.22 18.40 -8.28
CA THR A 163 -9.88 19.05 -7.01
C THR A 163 -9.74 18.00 -5.90
N TRP A 164 -10.69 17.07 -5.80
CA TRP A 164 -10.63 15.98 -4.82
C TRP A 164 -9.63 14.87 -5.19
N HIS A 165 -9.24 14.72 -6.45
CA HIS A 165 -8.16 13.82 -6.89
C HIS A 165 -6.78 14.34 -6.47
N GLU A 166 -6.56 15.66 -6.50
CA GLU A 166 -5.29 16.27 -6.06
C GLU A 166 -5.04 16.11 -4.55
N GLU A 167 -6.11 16.08 -3.75
CA GLU A 167 -6.08 15.76 -2.31
C GLU A 167 -5.58 14.34 -1.97
N HIS A 168 -5.56 13.41 -2.93
CA HIS A 168 -5.10 12.02 -2.73
C HIS A 168 -3.64 11.77 -3.12
N ARG A 169 -2.87 12.83 -3.41
CA ARG A 169 -1.44 12.75 -3.74
C ARG A 169 -0.65 11.91 -2.72
N GLY A 170 0.13 10.94 -3.20
CA GLY A 170 0.90 9.99 -2.40
C GLY A 170 0.14 8.74 -1.97
N MET A 171 -1.16 8.61 -2.27
CA MET A 171 -1.95 7.42 -1.95
C MET A 171 -1.74 6.32 -2.99
N LEU A 172 -1.37 5.11 -2.55
CA LEU A 172 -1.26 3.95 -3.43
C LEU A 172 -2.62 3.61 -4.05
N ARG A 173 -2.63 2.96 -5.23
CA ARG A 173 -3.88 2.59 -5.91
C ARG A 173 -4.69 1.60 -5.07
N GLU A 174 -3.98 0.74 -4.36
CA GLU A 174 -4.46 -0.28 -3.45
C GLU A 174 -5.12 0.37 -2.23
N ASP A 175 -4.46 1.34 -1.58
CA ASP A 175 -5.07 2.11 -0.49
C ASP A 175 -6.29 2.91 -0.97
N SER A 176 -6.21 3.51 -2.17
CA SER A 176 -7.32 4.25 -2.77
C SER A 176 -8.56 3.37 -3.05
N MET A 177 -8.35 2.12 -3.45
CA MET A 177 -9.42 1.11 -3.52
C MET A 177 -9.95 0.70 -2.15
N MET A 178 -9.13 0.78 -1.08
CA MET A 178 -9.57 0.48 0.29
C MET A 178 -10.41 1.61 0.86
N GLU A 179 -9.98 2.87 0.75
CA GLU A 179 -10.75 4.04 1.22
C GLU A 179 -12.10 4.15 0.51
N TYR A 180 -12.14 3.88 -0.81
CA TYR A 180 -13.39 3.73 -1.55
C TYR A 180 -14.33 2.70 -0.90
N LEU A 181 -13.81 1.52 -0.54
CA LEU A 181 -14.60 0.45 0.07
C LEU A 181 -15.01 0.76 1.52
N LYS A 182 -14.15 1.41 2.32
CA LYS A 182 -14.47 1.84 3.70
C LYS A 182 -15.62 2.83 3.73
N ILE A 183 -15.65 3.77 2.79
CA ILE A 183 -16.75 4.74 2.66
C ILE A 183 -18.00 4.06 2.08
N ALA A 184 -17.84 3.18 1.09
CA ALA A 184 -18.96 2.51 0.44
C ALA A 184 -19.66 1.46 1.33
N GLN A 185 -18.97 0.81 2.28
CA GLN A 185 -19.59 -0.18 3.17
C GLN A 185 -20.66 0.40 4.10
N ASP A 186 -20.60 1.71 4.38
CA ASP A 186 -21.52 2.44 5.24
C ASP A 186 -22.84 2.81 4.56
N LEU A 187 -22.92 2.74 3.22
CA LEU A 187 -24.15 3.01 2.48
C LEU A 187 -25.25 2.01 2.89
N GLU A 188 -26.47 2.49 3.08
CA GLU A 188 -27.56 1.70 3.68
C GLU A 188 -27.87 0.42 2.90
N MET A 189 -27.74 0.46 1.56
CA MET A 189 -27.98 -0.67 0.66
C MET A 189 -26.78 -1.61 0.48
N TYR A 190 -25.57 -1.21 0.88
CA TYR A 190 -24.35 -1.99 0.64
C TYR A 190 -24.42 -3.38 1.29
N GLY A 191 -24.18 -4.41 0.47
CA GLY A 191 -24.16 -5.82 0.86
C GLY A 191 -25.54 -6.49 0.97
N VAL A 192 -26.64 -5.72 0.87
CA VAL A 192 -27.99 -6.21 1.17
C VAL A 192 -28.63 -6.92 -0.03
N ASN A 193 -28.95 -8.20 0.10
CA ASN A 193 -29.77 -8.93 -0.86
C ASN A 193 -31.26 -8.76 -0.52
N TYR A 194 -31.97 -7.91 -1.27
CA TYR A 194 -33.40 -7.66 -1.09
C TYR A 194 -34.30 -8.73 -1.75
N PHE A 195 -35.37 -9.13 -1.05
CA PHE A 195 -36.40 -10.05 -1.54
C PHE A 195 -37.81 -9.59 -1.15
N GLU A 196 -38.74 -9.65 -2.11
CA GLU A 196 -40.18 -9.47 -1.85
C GLU A 196 -40.71 -10.60 -0.97
N ILE A 197 -41.30 -10.25 0.17
CA ILE A 197 -41.94 -11.18 1.11
C ILE A 197 -43.28 -10.63 1.60
N LYS A 198 -44.05 -11.49 2.27
CA LYS A 198 -45.27 -11.14 3.00
C LYS A 198 -45.28 -11.75 4.40
N ASN A 199 -45.83 -11.03 5.38
CA ASN A 199 -46.15 -11.55 6.72
C ASN A 199 -47.45 -12.40 6.69
N LYS A 200 -47.97 -12.85 7.84
CA LYS A 200 -49.20 -13.68 7.88
C LYS A 200 -50.47 -12.93 7.44
N LYS A 201 -50.51 -11.59 7.55
CA LYS A 201 -51.62 -10.76 7.06
C LYS A 201 -51.59 -10.54 5.54
N GLY A 202 -50.42 -10.69 4.91
CA GLY A 202 -50.22 -10.43 3.49
C GLY A 202 -49.62 -9.06 3.15
N THR A 203 -49.26 -8.25 4.17
CA THR A 203 -48.53 -6.98 4.03
C THR A 203 -47.28 -7.19 3.17
N GLN A 204 -47.01 -6.29 2.23
CA GLN A 204 -45.88 -6.37 1.32
C GLN A 204 -44.65 -5.74 1.98
N LEU A 205 -43.56 -6.49 2.11
CA LEU A 205 -42.35 -6.10 2.81
C LEU A 205 -41.11 -6.58 2.03
N TRP A 206 -39.97 -5.94 2.26
CA TRP A 206 -38.68 -6.47 1.80
C TRP A 206 -37.94 -7.17 2.93
N LEU A 207 -37.39 -8.35 2.64
CA LEU A 207 -36.35 -9.00 3.43
C LEU A 207 -34.99 -8.62 2.83
N GLY A 208 -34.15 -7.96 3.62
CA GLY A 208 -32.71 -7.86 3.35
C GLY A 208 -31.96 -9.00 4.01
N VAL A 209 -31.06 -9.64 3.27
CA VAL A 209 -30.09 -10.63 3.76
C VAL A 209 -28.69 -10.08 3.54
N ASP A 210 -27.91 -9.90 4.60
CA ASP A 210 -26.55 -9.35 4.55
C ASP A 210 -25.57 -10.12 5.46
N ALA A 211 -24.34 -9.62 5.59
CA ALA A 211 -23.29 -10.22 6.41
C ALA A 211 -23.53 -10.09 7.93
N LEU A 212 -24.40 -9.17 8.37
CA LEU A 212 -24.67 -8.82 9.76
C LEU A 212 -25.96 -9.47 10.30
N GLY A 213 -26.91 -9.82 9.42
CA GLY A 213 -28.13 -10.52 9.80
C GLY A 213 -29.24 -10.53 8.75
N LEU A 214 -30.48 -10.48 9.25
CA LEU A 214 -31.72 -10.32 8.49
C LEU A 214 -32.40 -9.03 8.90
N ASN A 215 -32.77 -8.20 7.92
CA ASN A 215 -33.45 -6.92 8.14
C ASN A 215 -34.79 -6.89 7.40
N ILE A 216 -35.82 -6.29 7.98
CA ILE A 216 -37.14 -6.10 7.36
C ILE A 216 -37.36 -4.62 7.06
N TYR A 217 -37.87 -4.35 5.87
CA TYR A 217 -38.17 -3.01 5.39
C TYR A 217 -39.61 -2.92 4.89
N GLU A 218 -40.20 -1.73 4.96
CA GLU A 218 -41.47 -1.41 4.30
C GLU A 218 -41.30 -1.45 2.78
N HIS A 219 -42.38 -1.69 2.03
CA HIS A 219 -42.30 -1.83 0.57
C HIS A 219 -41.70 -0.61 -0.15
N GLU A 220 -41.87 0.59 0.43
CA GLU A 220 -41.56 1.90 -0.14
C GLU A 220 -40.21 2.49 0.33
N ASP A 221 -39.54 1.89 1.31
CA ASP A 221 -38.28 2.38 1.87
C ASP A 221 -37.26 1.24 1.96
N LYS A 222 -36.23 1.27 1.09
CA LYS A 222 -35.12 0.29 1.11
C LYS A 222 -33.89 0.75 1.86
N LEU A 223 -33.87 1.99 2.35
CA LEU A 223 -32.74 2.55 3.08
C LEU A 223 -32.88 2.31 4.58
N THR A 224 -34.08 2.50 5.13
CA THR A 224 -34.34 2.41 6.57
C THR A 224 -35.07 1.10 6.90
N PRO A 225 -34.35 0.04 7.31
CA PRO A 225 -35.00 -1.14 7.89
C PRO A 225 -35.73 -0.75 9.18
N LYS A 226 -36.80 -1.49 9.52
CA LYS A 226 -37.62 -1.26 10.71
C LYS A 226 -37.43 -2.31 11.80
N ILE A 227 -37.07 -3.54 11.42
CA ILE A 227 -36.89 -4.69 12.32
C ILE A 227 -35.63 -5.45 11.90
N GLY A 228 -34.77 -5.84 12.86
CA GLY A 228 -33.54 -6.58 12.59
C GLY A 228 -33.36 -7.80 13.49
N PHE A 229 -32.76 -8.85 12.92
CA PHE A 229 -32.35 -10.07 13.61
C PHE A 229 -30.87 -10.35 13.29
N PRO A 230 -29.94 -10.24 14.26
CA PRO A 230 -28.54 -10.65 14.03
C PRO A 230 -28.45 -12.15 13.77
N TRP A 231 -27.41 -12.60 13.07
CA TRP A 231 -27.16 -14.03 12.88
C TRP A 231 -27.04 -14.78 14.22
N SER A 232 -26.46 -14.14 15.26
CA SER A 232 -26.37 -14.68 16.63
C SER A 232 -27.72 -14.91 17.36
N GLU A 233 -28.86 -14.55 16.78
CA GLU A 233 -30.20 -14.90 17.30
C GLU A 233 -30.87 -16.07 16.55
N ILE A 234 -30.28 -16.62 15.48
CA ILE A 234 -30.94 -17.56 14.55
C ILE A 234 -30.40 -18.99 14.71
N ARG A 235 -31.29 -19.95 15.05
CA ARG A 235 -30.92 -21.36 15.30
C ARG A 235 -31.07 -22.28 14.11
N ASN A 236 -32.09 -22.06 13.28
CA ASN A 236 -32.43 -22.94 12.16
C ASN A 236 -33.24 -22.17 11.11
N ILE A 237 -33.02 -22.47 9.84
CA ILE A 237 -33.64 -21.79 8.70
C ILE A 237 -34.16 -22.85 7.72
N SER A 238 -35.45 -22.79 7.40
CA SER A 238 -36.14 -23.80 6.58
C SER A 238 -37.26 -23.19 5.74
N PHE A 239 -37.75 -23.91 4.73
CA PHE A 239 -38.93 -23.50 3.98
C PHE A 239 -39.74 -24.71 3.48
N ASN A 240 -41.03 -24.49 3.22
CA ASN A 240 -41.91 -25.43 2.52
C ASN A 240 -42.76 -24.66 1.49
N ASP A 241 -42.63 -25.03 0.21
CA ASP A 241 -43.08 -24.25 -0.96
C ASP A 241 -42.79 -22.74 -0.83
N LYS A 242 -43.83 -21.92 -0.59
CA LYS A 242 -43.76 -20.46 -0.41
C LYS A 242 -43.47 -20.03 1.03
N LYS A 243 -43.81 -20.84 2.03
CA LYS A 243 -43.64 -20.52 3.46
C LYS A 243 -42.19 -20.69 3.87
N PHE A 244 -41.57 -19.64 4.38
CA PHE A 244 -40.25 -19.65 5.00
C PHE A 244 -40.40 -19.63 6.53
N VAL A 245 -39.52 -20.34 7.24
CA VAL A 245 -39.59 -20.52 8.70
C VAL A 245 -38.18 -20.43 9.28
N ILE A 246 -37.95 -19.40 10.08
CA ILE A 246 -36.73 -19.17 10.85
C ILE A 246 -37.04 -19.43 12.32
N LYS A 247 -36.25 -20.29 12.96
CA LYS A 247 -36.38 -20.62 14.37
C LYS A 247 -35.35 -19.81 15.16
N PRO A 248 -35.75 -18.91 16.08
CA PRO A 248 -34.80 -18.17 16.92
C PRO A 248 -34.10 -19.10 17.93
N ILE A 249 -32.95 -18.67 18.45
CA ILE A 249 -32.22 -19.41 19.51
C ILE A 249 -33.01 -19.44 20.82
N ASP A 250 -33.67 -18.33 21.18
CA ASP A 250 -34.62 -18.34 22.30
C ASP A 250 -35.76 -19.33 22.03
N LYS A 251 -35.92 -20.31 22.93
CA LYS A 251 -36.98 -21.33 22.86
C LYS A 251 -38.35 -20.79 23.32
N LYS A 252 -38.42 -19.59 23.89
CA LYS A 252 -39.66 -18.90 24.27
C LYS A 252 -40.20 -17.99 23.17
N ALA A 253 -39.35 -17.55 22.24
CA ALA A 253 -39.77 -16.78 21.08
C ALA A 253 -40.47 -17.68 20.02
N PRO A 254 -41.50 -17.18 19.33
CA PRO A 254 -42.18 -17.91 18.27
C PRO A 254 -41.27 -18.12 17.05
N ASP A 255 -41.63 -19.05 16.17
CA ASP A 255 -41.00 -19.13 14.84
C ASP A 255 -41.29 -17.83 14.04
N PHE A 256 -40.26 -17.21 13.49
CA PHE A 256 -40.38 -16.12 12.53
C PHE A 256 -40.76 -16.70 11.16
N VAL A 257 -41.88 -16.24 10.59
CA VAL A 257 -42.52 -16.86 9.42
C VAL A 257 -42.93 -15.81 8.39
N PHE A 258 -42.46 -15.96 7.15
CA PHE A 258 -42.88 -15.13 6.03
C PHE A 258 -43.16 -15.97 4.78
N TYR A 259 -43.71 -15.35 3.75
CA TYR A 259 -44.08 -16.00 2.49
C TYR A 259 -43.42 -15.29 1.30
N ALA A 260 -42.59 -15.99 0.54
CA ALA A 260 -42.05 -15.49 -0.72
C ALA A 260 -42.94 -15.92 -1.91
N PRO A 261 -43.05 -15.13 -2.99
CA PRO A 261 -44.02 -15.41 -4.06
C PRO A 261 -43.71 -16.67 -4.89
N ARG A 262 -42.47 -17.19 -4.88
CA ARG A 262 -42.04 -18.36 -5.67
C ARG A 262 -41.02 -19.22 -4.92
N LEU A 263 -41.18 -20.55 -4.91
CA LEU A 263 -40.26 -21.55 -4.32
C LEU A 263 -38.76 -21.31 -4.62
N ARG A 264 -38.43 -20.85 -5.83
CA ARG A 264 -37.03 -20.54 -6.21
C ARG A 264 -36.40 -19.41 -5.40
N ILE A 265 -37.21 -18.47 -4.92
CA ILE A 265 -36.77 -17.33 -4.10
C ILE A 265 -36.38 -17.85 -2.72
N ASN A 266 -37.21 -18.68 -2.10
CA ASN A 266 -36.86 -19.39 -0.86
C ASN A 266 -35.56 -20.21 -0.99
N LYS A 267 -35.33 -20.86 -2.15
CA LYS A 267 -34.05 -21.53 -2.45
C LYS A 267 -32.85 -20.57 -2.56
N ARG A 268 -33.03 -19.33 -3.05
CA ARG A 268 -31.96 -18.31 -3.07
C ARG A 268 -31.73 -17.69 -1.69
N ILE A 269 -32.81 -17.37 -0.94
CA ILE A 269 -32.75 -16.86 0.43
C ILE A 269 -31.98 -17.85 1.31
N LEU A 270 -32.39 -19.13 1.37
CA LEU A 270 -31.72 -20.13 2.20
C LEU A 270 -30.21 -20.24 1.86
N ALA A 271 -29.86 -20.28 0.57
CA ALA A 271 -28.47 -20.37 0.11
C ALA A 271 -27.63 -19.08 0.26
N LEU A 272 -28.24 -17.99 0.72
CA LEU A 272 -27.57 -16.78 1.18
C LEU A 272 -27.52 -16.73 2.70
N CYS A 273 -28.61 -17.06 3.41
CA CYS A 273 -28.62 -17.09 4.87
C CYS A 273 -27.62 -18.09 5.43
N MET A 274 -27.54 -19.30 4.87
CA MET A 274 -26.57 -20.31 5.32
C MET A 274 -25.12 -19.82 5.20
N GLY A 275 -24.73 -19.25 4.06
CA GLY A 275 -23.35 -18.81 3.83
C GLY A 275 -22.98 -17.50 4.52
N ASN A 276 -23.91 -16.56 4.69
CA ASN A 276 -23.66 -15.38 5.54
C ASN A 276 -23.52 -15.79 7.01
N HIS A 277 -24.34 -16.72 7.51
CA HIS A 277 -24.20 -17.25 8.87
C HIS A 277 -22.89 -18.04 9.05
N GLU A 278 -22.49 -18.85 8.07
CA GLU A 278 -21.22 -19.60 8.08
C GLU A 278 -20.01 -18.64 8.19
N LEU A 279 -20.01 -17.54 7.42
CA LEU A 279 -18.99 -16.50 7.50
C LEU A 279 -19.05 -15.69 8.81
N TYR A 280 -20.25 -15.33 9.27
CA TYR A 280 -20.47 -14.64 10.55
C TYR A 280 -19.92 -15.44 11.74
N MET A 281 -20.10 -16.76 11.72
CA MET A 281 -19.54 -17.67 12.72
C MET A 281 -18.03 -17.90 12.55
N ARG A 282 -17.51 -17.88 11.32
CA ARG A 282 -16.05 -17.96 11.05
C ARG A 282 -15.32 -16.75 11.63
N ARG A 283 -15.85 -15.54 11.45
CA ARG A 283 -15.27 -14.27 11.98
C ARG A 283 -15.21 -14.19 13.50
N ARG A 284 -16.03 -14.98 14.19
CA ARG A 284 -16.14 -15.02 15.65
C ARG A 284 -15.39 -16.21 16.26
N LYS A 285 -14.46 -16.78 15.48
CA LYS A 285 -13.48 -17.79 15.88
C LYS A 285 -12.08 -17.29 15.43
N PRO A 286 -10.99 -17.74 16.06
CA PRO A 286 -9.64 -17.35 15.65
C PRO A 286 -9.37 -17.66 14.17
N ASP A 287 -8.59 -16.80 13.50
CA ASP A 287 -8.19 -17.01 12.12
C ASP A 287 -7.53 -18.39 11.93
N THR A 288 -7.97 -19.14 10.92
CA THR A 288 -7.33 -20.40 10.51
C THR A 288 -5.88 -20.16 10.09
N ILE A 289 -4.98 -21.14 10.27
CA ILE A 289 -3.56 -21.05 9.90
C ILE A 289 -3.36 -20.48 8.48
N GLU A 290 -4.17 -20.91 7.50
CA GLU A 290 -4.10 -20.37 6.13
C GLU A 290 -4.38 -18.86 6.05
N VAL A 291 -5.35 -18.35 6.83
CA VAL A 291 -5.68 -16.92 6.89
C VAL A 291 -4.58 -16.14 7.62
N GLN A 292 -4.02 -16.69 8.69
CA GLN A 292 -2.87 -16.09 9.38
C GLN A 292 -1.66 -15.98 8.44
N GLN A 293 -1.37 -17.04 7.68
CA GLN A 293 -0.34 -17.04 6.63
C GLN A 293 -0.62 -16.00 5.54
N MET A 294 -1.86 -15.88 5.05
CA MET A 294 -2.22 -14.87 4.05
C MET A 294 -2.09 -13.44 4.60
N LYS A 295 -2.49 -13.18 5.86
CA LYS A 295 -2.30 -11.87 6.52
C LYS A 295 -0.81 -11.55 6.74
N ALA A 296 0.00 -12.54 7.13
CA ALA A 296 1.45 -12.40 7.25
C ALA A 296 2.12 -12.16 5.88
N GLN A 297 1.68 -12.84 4.82
CA GLN A 297 2.14 -12.62 3.45
C GLN A 297 1.80 -11.18 2.98
N LYS A 298 0.58 -10.69 3.25
CA LYS A 298 0.19 -9.29 2.99
C LYS A 298 1.13 -8.33 3.73
N LEU A 299 1.27 -8.48 5.05
CA LEU A 299 2.09 -7.58 5.87
C LEU A 299 3.57 -7.57 5.44
N CYS A 300 4.12 -8.73 5.08
CA CYS A 300 5.47 -8.85 4.55
C CYS A 300 5.63 -8.16 3.20
N ALA A 301 4.67 -8.35 2.27
CA ALA A 301 4.67 -7.68 0.97
C ALA A 301 4.52 -6.15 1.10
N THR A 302 3.63 -5.66 1.98
CA THR A 302 3.49 -4.23 2.27
C THR A 302 4.77 -3.65 2.87
N CYS A 303 5.39 -4.33 3.83
CA CYS A 303 6.67 -3.92 4.42
C CYS A 303 7.76 -3.81 3.34
N LEU A 304 7.92 -4.86 2.51
CA LEU A 304 8.86 -4.89 1.40
C LEU A 304 8.61 -3.75 0.40
N CYS A 305 7.34 -3.46 0.07
CA CYS A 305 6.94 -2.39 -0.84
C CYS A 305 7.23 -0.98 -0.30
N VAL A 306 7.22 -0.79 1.02
CA VAL A 306 7.56 0.50 1.68
C VAL A 306 9.07 0.65 1.88
N CYS A 307 9.78 -0.44 2.21
CA CYS A 307 11.22 -0.42 2.42
C CYS A 307 12.03 -0.29 1.12
N LEU A 308 11.66 -0.99 0.02
CA LEU A 308 12.45 -0.94 -1.22
C LEU A 308 12.67 0.49 -1.78
N PRO A 309 11.63 1.34 -1.91
CA PRO A 309 11.81 2.70 -2.42
C PRO A 309 12.69 3.56 -1.52
N THR A 310 12.50 3.46 -0.19
CA THR A 310 13.28 4.25 0.78
C THR A 310 14.74 3.79 0.86
N GLU A 311 15.01 2.49 0.76
CA GLU A 311 16.37 1.95 0.63
C GLU A 311 17.04 2.36 -0.70
N LEU A 312 16.29 2.40 -1.79
CA LEU A 312 16.80 2.82 -3.10
C LEU A 312 17.12 4.32 -3.14
N GLU A 313 16.27 5.16 -2.54
CA GLU A 313 16.53 6.59 -2.35
C GLU A 313 17.75 6.84 -1.45
N GLU A 314 17.87 6.11 -0.33
CA GLU A 314 19.05 6.13 0.55
C GLU A 314 20.33 5.75 -0.20
N GLN A 315 20.33 4.66 -0.96
CA GLN A 315 21.47 4.23 -1.77
C GLN A 315 21.83 5.26 -2.84
N THR A 316 20.83 5.84 -3.51
CA THR A 316 21.02 6.87 -4.54
C THR A 316 21.61 8.16 -3.94
N ARG A 317 21.14 8.59 -2.76
CA ARG A 317 21.68 9.74 -2.03
C ARG A 317 23.15 9.52 -1.65
N ARG A 318 23.48 8.37 -1.05
CA ARG A 318 24.85 7.99 -0.68
C ARG A 318 25.78 7.91 -1.90
N ALA A 319 25.27 7.46 -3.05
CA ALA A 319 26.03 7.44 -4.30
C ALA A 319 26.35 8.85 -4.81
N MET A 320 25.40 9.79 -4.78
CA MET A 320 25.65 11.19 -5.13
C MET A 320 26.64 11.87 -4.18
N GLU A 321 26.54 11.59 -2.87
CA GLU A 321 27.48 12.10 -1.85
C GLU A 321 28.92 11.64 -2.16
N LEU A 322 29.12 10.34 -2.41
CA LEU A 322 30.41 9.77 -2.80
C LEU A 322 30.94 10.29 -4.15
N GLU A 323 30.06 10.58 -5.11
CA GLU A 323 30.46 11.22 -6.37
C GLU A 323 30.94 12.66 -6.17
N GLN A 324 30.24 13.44 -5.34
CA GLN A 324 30.65 14.80 -4.98
C GLN A 324 31.94 14.85 -4.17
N GLU A 325 32.20 13.87 -3.31
CA GLU A 325 33.47 13.73 -2.59
C GLU A 325 34.60 13.35 -3.55
N ARG A 326 34.39 12.36 -4.42
CA ARG A 326 35.37 11.98 -5.47
C ARG A 326 35.71 13.15 -6.40
N LYS A 327 34.72 13.97 -6.76
CA LYS A 327 34.93 15.18 -7.55
C LYS A 327 35.80 16.20 -6.79
N ARG A 328 35.46 16.51 -5.54
CA ARG A 328 36.25 17.43 -4.69
C ARG A 328 37.68 16.94 -4.47
N ALA A 329 37.87 15.65 -4.16
CA ALA A 329 39.18 15.04 -4.00
C ALA A 329 40.01 15.06 -5.29
N ARG A 330 39.37 14.92 -6.46
CA ARG A 330 40.04 15.07 -7.76
C ARG A 330 40.45 16.52 -8.02
N GLU A 331 39.56 17.48 -7.80
CA GLU A 331 39.85 18.91 -7.99
C GLU A 331 40.99 19.37 -7.05
N GLU A 332 41.05 18.83 -5.83
CA GLU A 332 42.15 19.02 -4.89
C GLU A 332 43.45 18.33 -5.33
N ALA A 333 43.41 17.08 -5.80
CA ALA A 333 44.59 16.39 -6.32
C ALA A 333 45.18 17.11 -7.55
N GLU A 334 44.32 17.59 -8.46
CA GLU A 334 44.76 18.41 -9.60
C GLU A 334 45.31 19.79 -9.16
N ARG A 335 44.86 20.34 -8.03
CA ARG A 335 45.43 21.58 -7.46
C ARG A 335 46.83 21.30 -6.88
N LEU A 336 46.95 20.27 -6.05
CA LEU A 336 48.21 19.87 -5.41
C LEU A 336 49.28 19.46 -6.44
N GLU A 337 48.91 18.80 -7.55
CA GLU A 337 49.86 18.46 -8.61
C GLU A 337 50.35 19.70 -9.38
N ARG A 338 49.49 20.72 -9.60
CA ARG A 338 49.92 22.02 -10.18
C ARG A 338 50.86 22.76 -9.22
N GLU A 339 50.56 22.77 -7.92
CA GLU A 339 51.44 23.33 -6.88
C GLU A 339 52.79 22.58 -6.82
N ARG A 340 52.79 21.24 -6.94
CA ARG A 340 53.99 20.40 -6.97
C ARG A 340 54.86 20.69 -8.21
N GLN A 341 54.24 20.82 -9.39
CA GLN A 341 54.94 21.14 -10.63
C GLN A 341 55.58 22.53 -10.57
N ALA A 342 54.84 23.56 -10.12
CA ALA A 342 55.37 24.91 -9.95
C ALA A 342 56.53 24.97 -8.92
N ALA A 343 56.46 24.18 -7.85
CA ALA A 343 57.55 24.05 -6.87
C ALA A 343 58.78 23.32 -7.44
N GLU A 344 58.58 22.33 -8.33
CA GLU A 344 59.66 21.61 -9.01
C GLU A 344 60.37 22.51 -10.06
N GLU A 345 59.61 23.29 -10.84
CA GLU A 345 60.14 24.32 -11.74
C GLU A 345 60.91 25.41 -11.00
N ALA A 346 60.34 25.97 -9.92
CA ALA A 346 61.02 26.98 -9.10
C ALA A 346 62.32 26.45 -8.48
N LYS A 347 62.33 25.19 -8.03
CA LYS A 347 63.53 24.51 -7.52
C LYS A 347 64.58 24.32 -8.62
N ALA A 348 64.17 23.98 -9.84
CA ALA A 348 65.09 23.83 -10.98
C ALA A 348 65.74 25.16 -11.38
N GLU A 349 64.97 26.25 -11.42
CA GLU A 349 65.51 27.58 -11.74
C GLU A 349 66.43 28.10 -10.63
N LEU A 350 66.10 27.87 -9.35
CA LEU A 350 67.01 28.15 -8.22
C LEU A 350 68.32 27.34 -8.29
N ALA A 351 68.24 26.05 -8.67
CA ALA A 351 69.43 25.21 -8.84
C ALA A 351 70.32 25.71 -10.00
N LYS A 352 69.71 26.18 -11.09
CA LYS A 352 70.40 26.83 -12.21
C LYS A 352 71.07 28.14 -11.81
N GLN A 353 70.37 29.01 -11.08
CA GLN A 353 70.94 30.24 -10.52
C GLN A 353 72.11 29.97 -9.56
N ALA A 354 72.01 28.94 -8.72
CA ALA A 354 73.11 28.52 -7.84
C ALA A 354 74.31 28.00 -8.62
N ALA A 355 74.09 27.21 -9.68
CA ALA A 355 75.17 26.70 -10.54
C ALA A 355 75.86 27.82 -11.33
N ASP A 356 75.12 28.84 -11.80
CA ASP A 356 75.71 29.99 -12.50
C ASP A 356 76.42 30.95 -11.51
N GLN A 357 75.91 31.11 -10.29
CA GLN A 357 76.67 31.78 -9.21
C GLN A 357 77.95 31.03 -8.86
N GLN A 358 77.92 29.69 -8.79
CA GLN A 358 79.11 28.88 -8.52
C GLN A 358 80.17 29.07 -9.61
N LYS A 359 79.81 29.00 -10.90
CA LYS A 359 80.75 29.27 -12.01
C LYS A 359 81.37 30.66 -11.91
N ASN A 360 80.59 31.67 -11.52
CA ASN A 360 81.08 33.04 -11.34
C ASN A 360 82.03 33.16 -10.13
N GLN A 361 81.78 32.42 -9.04
CA GLN A 361 82.71 32.30 -7.92
C GLN A 361 83.99 31.54 -8.31
N GLU A 362 83.90 30.48 -9.12
CA GLU A 362 85.05 29.73 -9.64
C GLU A 362 85.92 30.59 -10.57
N GLN A 363 85.31 31.44 -11.42
CA GLN A 363 86.00 32.43 -12.23
C GLN A 363 86.71 33.49 -11.37
N LEU A 364 86.00 34.09 -10.41
CA LEU A 364 86.59 35.06 -9.45
C LEU A 364 87.72 34.42 -8.63
N ALA A 365 87.59 33.15 -8.22
CA ALA A 365 88.64 32.42 -7.52
C ALA A 365 89.85 32.13 -8.43
N ALA A 366 89.64 31.87 -9.72
CA ALA A 366 90.72 31.70 -10.68
C ALA A 366 91.46 33.02 -10.95
N GLU A 367 90.75 34.15 -11.11
CA GLU A 367 91.37 35.48 -11.21
C GLU A 367 92.15 35.83 -9.94
N LEU A 368 91.57 35.60 -8.76
CA LEU A 368 92.26 35.79 -7.48
C LEU A 368 93.48 34.88 -7.34
N ALA A 369 93.44 33.64 -7.86
CA ALA A 369 94.59 32.75 -7.89
C ALA A 369 95.68 33.26 -8.86
N GLU A 370 95.33 33.81 -10.02
CA GLU A 370 96.30 34.44 -10.93
C GLU A 370 96.94 35.68 -10.28
N PHE A 371 96.15 36.57 -9.69
CA PHE A 371 96.67 37.72 -8.94
C PHE A 371 97.53 37.28 -7.76
N THR A 372 97.15 36.23 -7.03
CA THR A 372 97.93 35.69 -5.90
C THR A 372 99.23 35.06 -6.38
N ALA A 373 99.23 34.33 -7.50
CA ALA A 373 100.47 33.80 -8.11
C ALA A 373 101.38 34.92 -8.62
N LYS A 374 100.81 36.02 -9.13
CA LYS A 374 101.54 37.21 -9.57
C LYS A 374 102.12 38.00 -8.40
N ILE A 375 101.38 38.12 -7.30
CA ILE A 375 101.89 38.64 -6.02
C ILE A 375 103.00 37.73 -5.50
N ALA A 376 102.79 36.41 -5.44
CA ALA A 376 103.81 35.46 -5.01
C ALA A 376 105.08 35.53 -5.88
N LEU A 377 104.99 35.74 -7.20
CA LEU A 377 106.17 35.96 -8.05
C LEU A 377 106.88 37.29 -7.78
N LEU A 378 106.13 38.36 -7.45
CA LEU A 378 106.70 39.65 -7.02
C LEU A 378 107.30 39.56 -5.62
N GLU A 379 106.68 38.80 -4.72
CA GLU A 379 107.15 38.52 -3.37
C GLU A 379 108.34 37.57 -3.39
N ASP A 380 108.43 36.61 -4.31
CA ASP A 380 109.60 35.73 -4.47
C ASP A 380 110.74 36.43 -5.23
N ALA A 381 110.45 37.48 -6.01
CA ALA A 381 111.46 38.41 -6.55
C ALA A 381 111.95 39.40 -5.49
N LYS A 382 111.04 39.98 -4.70
CA LYS A 382 111.34 40.81 -3.51
C LYS A 382 112.10 39.98 -2.47
N ARG A 383 111.71 38.73 -2.26
CA ARG A 383 112.37 37.77 -1.37
C ARG A 383 113.68 37.29 -1.94
N LYS A 384 113.89 37.15 -3.26
CA LYS A 384 115.26 36.95 -3.78
C LYS A 384 116.14 38.18 -3.56
N LYS A 385 115.58 39.40 -3.59
CA LYS A 385 116.29 40.63 -3.20
C LYS A 385 116.50 40.77 -1.69
N GLU A 386 115.59 40.24 -0.88
CA GLU A 386 115.70 40.22 0.57
C GLU A 386 116.55 39.05 1.05
N ASP A 387 116.56 37.87 0.42
CA ASP A 387 117.44 36.72 0.66
C ASP A 387 118.83 36.93 0.05
N GLU A 388 119.00 37.78 -0.97
CA GLU A 388 120.31 38.41 -1.22
C GLU A 388 120.79 39.18 0.03
N ALA A 389 119.89 39.80 0.82
CA ALA A 389 120.20 40.51 2.07
C ALA A 389 120.13 39.63 3.35
N THR A 390 119.35 38.55 3.39
CA THR A 390 119.28 37.58 4.48
C THR A 390 120.26 36.42 4.29
N GLU A 391 120.89 36.25 3.13
CA GLU A 391 122.18 35.52 3.05
C GLU A 391 123.33 36.38 3.62
N TRP A 392 123.21 37.71 3.67
CA TRP A 392 124.10 38.56 4.50
C TRP A 392 123.76 38.48 6.00
N GLN A 393 122.49 38.29 6.40
CA GLN A 393 122.08 38.23 7.82
C GLN A 393 122.03 36.82 8.45
N HIS A 394 121.73 35.76 7.70
CA HIS A 394 121.74 34.37 8.21
C HIS A 394 123.18 33.82 8.33
N LYS A 395 124.15 34.44 7.64
CA LYS A 395 125.57 34.37 8.00
C LYS A 395 125.86 34.89 9.42
N ALA A 396 124.96 35.67 10.02
CA ALA A 396 125.03 36.11 11.42
C ALA A 396 124.05 35.37 12.36
N LEU A 397 122.90 34.88 11.87
CA LEU A 397 121.86 34.23 12.68
C LEU A 397 121.90 32.68 12.69
N SER A 398 122.61 32.03 11.77
CA SER A 398 122.97 30.60 11.90
C SER A 398 123.86 30.30 13.11
N ALA A 399 124.27 31.34 13.84
CA ALA A 399 124.94 31.24 15.14
C ALA A 399 123.97 30.95 16.31
N GLN A 400 122.65 30.88 16.08
CA GLN A 400 121.64 30.93 17.15
C GLN A 400 120.47 29.91 17.06
N GLU A 401 120.80 28.63 17.23
CA GLU A 401 120.09 27.62 18.07
C GLU A 401 118.65 27.10 17.69
N ASP A 402 118.53 25.81 17.31
CA ASP A 402 117.29 25.02 17.03
C ASP A 402 116.73 24.17 18.24
N LEU A 403 115.43 24.19 18.69
CA LEU A 403 114.84 23.24 19.73
C LEU A 403 113.23 23.12 20.04
N GLU A 404 112.30 22.18 19.51
CA GLU A 404 110.74 22.01 19.76
C GLU A 404 109.84 20.75 19.10
N LYS A 405 108.56 20.23 19.53
CA LYS A 405 107.34 19.45 18.81
C LYS A 405 106.18 18.51 19.53
N THR A 406 104.91 18.18 18.97
CA THR A 406 103.64 17.41 19.56
C THR A 406 102.45 16.66 18.68
N LYS A 407 101.42 15.80 19.17
CA LYS A 407 100.13 15.16 18.46
C LYS A 407 98.89 14.38 19.23
N GLU A 408 97.74 13.82 18.61
CA GLU A 408 96.34 13.31 19.16
C GLU A 408 95.34 12.25 18.35
N GLU A 409 94.18 11.59 18.88
CA GLU A 409 92.86 10.91 18.28
C GLU A 409 92.02 9.81 19.21
N LEU A 410 90.81 9.03 19.11
CA LEU A 410 89.55 8.68 18.24
C LEU A 410 88.05 8.09 18.68
N LYS A 411 87.35 6.98 18.14
CA LYS A 411 85.79 6.67 17.88
C LYS A 411 85.13 5.16 18.07
N THR A 412 83.88 4.52 17.86
CA THR A 412 82.29 4.60 17.69
C THR A 412 81.57 3.17 17.23
N ALA A 413 80.28 2.59 17.10
CA ALA A 413 78.75 2.44 17.54
C ALA A 413 77.93 1.22 16.75
N MET A 414 76.64 0.62 16.73
CA MET A 414 75.24 0.37 17.42
C MET A 414 74.16 -0.71 16.73
N THR A 415 72.96 -1.23 17.26
CA THR A 415 71.92 -2.35 16.77
C THR A 415 70.40 -2.43 17.38
N VAL A 416 69.24 -3.25 17.20
CA VAL A 416 68.39 -4.26 16.31
C VAL A 416 66.91 -4.77 16.90
N VAL A 417 65.84 -5.42 16.22
CA VAL A 417 64.36 -5.72 16.71
C VAL A 417 63.39 -7.10 16.55
N PRO A 418 62.16 -7.31 15.87
CA PRO A 418 60.78 -7.96 16.35
C PRO A 418 59.87 -9.12 15.60
N ALA A 419 58.54 -9.49 15.96
CA ALA A 419 57.64 -10.73 15.52
C ALA A 419 55.96 -10.80 15.57
N PRO A 420 55.14 -11.88 15.15
CA PRO A 420 53.59 -12.08 14.93
C PRO A 420 52.73 -13.29 15.67
N LEU A 421 51.48 -13.94 15.49
CA LEU A 421 50.14 -14.16 14.65
C LEU A 421 48.97 -14.99 15.47
N GLY A 422 47.69 -15.58 15.25
CA GLY A 422 46.45 -15.97 14.32
C GLY A 422 45.26 -16.81 15.10
N GLY A 423 44.00 -17.40 14.84
CA GLY A 423 42.79 -17.78 13.90
C GLY A 423 41.57 -18.60 14.67
N HIS A 424 40.32 -19.21 14.40
CA HIS A 424 39.12 -19.60 13.44
C HIS A 424 37.73 -20.02 14.24
N ALA A 425 36.49 -20.66 13.95
CA ALA A 425 35.62 -21.48 12.94
C ALA A 425 33.99 -21.63 13.20
N GLU A 426 33.14 -22.56 12.56
CA GLU A 426 31.57 -22.63 12.31
C GLU A 426 30.73 -24.03 12.56
N SER A 427 29.40 -24.51 12.33
CA SER A 427 27.91 -24.26 11.89
C SER A 427 26.85 -25.48 12.26
N GLU A 428 25.53 -25.90 11.93
CA GLU A 428 24.22 -25.63 11.10
C GLU A 428 22.86 -26.59 11.32
N HIS A 429 21.61 -26.41 10.67
CA HIS A 429 20.28 -27.25 10.40
C HIS A 429 19.06 -27.58 11.45
N ASP A 430 17.73 -28.07 11.32
CA ASP A 430 16.49 -28.43 10.40
C ASP A 430 15.04 -28.61 11.19
N GLU A 431 13.73 -29.12 10.97
CA GLU A 431 12.70 -29.83 10.01
C GLU A 431 11.10 -29.82 10.49
N GLN A 432 9.93 -30.15 9.76
CA GLN A 432 8.42 -30.20 10.25
C GLN A 432 7.12 -30.81 9.40
N ASP A 433 5.83 -30.92 9.97
CA ASP A 433 4.32 -31.04 9.49
C ASP A 433 3.42 -32.39 9.41
N GLU A 434 2.04 -32.65 9.30
CA GLU A 434 0.60 -32.11 9.00
C GLU A 434 -0.61 -32.69 9.94
N ASN A 435 -2.00 -32.93 9.79
CA ASN A 435 -3.31 -32.81 8.94
C ASN A 435 -4.68 -33.13 9.81
N HIS A 436 -6.04 -33.37 9.59
CA HIS A 436 -7.23 -33.48 8.59
C HIS A 436 -8.75 -33.51 9.23
N ALA A 437 -9.97 -33.62 8.55
CA ALA A 437 -11.41 -33.49 9.12
C ALA A 437 -12.75 -33.99 8.34
N GLU A 438 -14.04 -33.79 8.86
CA GLU A 438 -15.42 -33.79 8.16
C GLU A 438 -16.64 -33.17 9.00
N ALA A 439 -17.80 -32.73 8.42
CA ALA A 439 -18.99 -32.15 9.16
C ALA A 439 -20.40 -32.03 8.45
N SER A 440 -21.47 -31.67 9.21
CA SER A 440 -22.86 -31.30 8.79
C SER A 440 -23.30 -29.94 9.39
N ALA A 441 -24.48 -29.40 9.01
CA ALA A 441 -24.88 -28.00 9.29
C ALA A 441 -26.19 -27.82 10.10
N GLU A 442 -26.12 -27.98 11.43
CA GLU A 442 -26.90 -27.10 12.32
C GLU A 442 -26.23 -25.72 12.38
N LEU A 443 -26.99 -24.66 12.66
CA LEU A 443 -26.41 -23.32 12.90
C LEU A 443 -25.97 -23.25 14.38
N SER A 444 -24.83 -23.89 14.67
CA SER A 444 -24.28 -23.95 16.02
C SER A 444 -23.49 -22.69 16.38
N ASN A 445 -23.80 -22.12 17.55
CA ASN A 445 -23.03 -21.03 18.17
C ASN A 445 -21.87 -21.55 19.06
N GLU A 446 -21.58 -22.86 19.04
CA GLU A 446 -20.58 -23.45 19.94
C GLU A 446 -19.15 -22.95 19.65
N GLY A 447 -18.44 -22.66 20.74
CA GLY A 447 -17.05 -22.18 20.72
C GLY A 447 -16.87 -20.67 20.56
N VAL A 448 -17.93 -19.86 20.64
CA VAL A 448 -17.84 -18.39 20.58
C VAL A 448 -18.17 -17.78 21.94
N SER A 449 -17.42 -16.75 22.39
CA SER A 449 -17.71 -16.08 23.65
C SER A 449 -18.92 -15.14 23.53
N GLN A 450 -19.60 -14.89 24.67
CA GLN A 450 -20.77 -14.01 24.67
C GLN A 450 -20.45 -12.54 24.39
N LEU A 451 -19.16 -12.16 24.44
CA LEU A 451 -18.66 -10.83 24.09
C LEU A 451 -18.49 -10.67 22.56
N ASP A 452 -18.05 -11.71 21.86
CA ASP A 452 -17.76 -11.67 20.42
C ASP A 452 -19.03 -11.75 19.56
N LEU A 453 -20.13 -12.29 20.09
CA LEU A 453 -21.41 -12.49 19.40
C LEU A 453 -22.13 -11.19 18.98
N ARG A 454 -21.67 -10.02 19.45
CA ARG A 454 -22.28 -8.70 19.16
C ARG A 454 -21.24 -7.59 18.89
N SER A 455 -20.04 -7.95 18.44
CA SER A 455 -19.00 -6.98 18.07
C SER A 455 -19.48 -5.95 17.03
N GLU A 456 -20.46 -6.29 16.19
CA GLU A 456 -21.05 -5.36 15.23
C GLU A 456 -21.84 -4.21 15.88
N GLU A 457 -22.32 -4.37 17.12
CA GLU A 457 -23.06 -3.31 17.83
C GLU A 457 -22.16 -2.15 18.26
N ALA A 458 -20.84 -2.35 18.34
CA ALA A 458 -19.87 -1.28 18.60
C ALA A 458 -19.50 -0.46 17.36
N ARG A 459 -19.92 -0.86 16.15
CA ARG A 459 -19.43 -0.26 14.91
C ARG A 459 -19.98 1.14 14.64
N VAL A 460 -19.14 1.97 14.04
CA VAL A 460 -19.37 3.36 13.68
C VAL A 460 -18.89 3.57 12.25
N THR A 461 -19.48 4.52 11.55
CA THR A 461 -19.15 4.80 10.14
C THR A 461 -17.73 5.35 9.99
N GLU A 462 -17.13 5.22 8.80
CA GLU A 462 -15.83 5.83 8.48
C GLU A 462 -15.89 7.35 8.72
N ALA A 463 -16.98 8.02 8.33
CA ALA A 463 -17.25 9.42 8.63
C ALA A 463 -17.46 9.74 10.14
N GLN A 464 -17.42 8.75 11.04
CA GLN A 464 -17.37 8.92 12.50
C GLN A 464 -16.00 8.55 13.09
N LYS A 465 -15.23 7.68 12.44
CA LYS A 465 -13.83 7.35 12.80
C LYS A 465 -12.84 8.41 12.30
N ASN A 466 -13.10 8.96 11.12
CA ASN A 466 -12.14 9.65 10.27
C ASN A 466 -12.59 11.08 10.01
N GLU A 467 -12.03 12.00 10.80
CA GLU A 467 -12.39 13.42 10.77
C GLU A 467 -12.06 14.09 9.42
N ARG A 468 -11.07 13.58 8.66
CA ARG A 468 -10.79 14.05 7.29
C ARG A 468 -11.97 13.73 6.37
N VAL A 469 -12.38 12.47 6.28
CA VAL A 469 -13.52 12.03 5.45
C VAL A 469 -14.81 12.77 5.83
N LYS A 470 -15.03 12.99 7.13
CA LYS A 470 -16.16 13.78 7.64
C LYS A 470 -16.15 15.22 7.13
N GLN A 471 -14.99 15.90 7.16
CA GLN A 471 -14.86 17.26 6.65
C GLN A 471 -14.99 17.32 5.12
N GLN A 472 -14.40 16.37 4.39
CA GLN A 472 -14.53 16.27 2.92
C GLN A 472 -16.01 16.15 2.49
N LEU A 473 -16.78 15.28 3.16
CA LEU A 473 -18.22 15.13 2.90
C LEU A 473 -19.03 16.39 3.25
N GLN A 474 -18.68 17.11 4.32
CA GLN A 474 -19.32 18.37 4.69
C GLN A 474 -19.05 19.50 3.68
N THR A 475 -17.81 19.61 3.19
CA THR A 475 -17.44 20.55 2.13
C THR A 475 -18.18 20.22 0.84
N LEU A 476 -18.18 18.96 0.40
CA LEU A 476 -18.89 18.51 -0.80
C LEU A 476 -20.41 18.72 -0.71
N SER A 477 -21.04 18.43 0.43
CA SER A 477 -22.48 18.66 0.62
C SER A 477 -22.82 20.16 0.50
N SER A 478 -21.92 21.03 0.97
CA SER A 478 -22.05 22.50 0.85
C SER A 478 -21.85 22.98 -0.59
N GLU A 479 -20.80 22.51 -1.28
CA GLU A 479 -20.48 22.84 -2.68
C GLU A 479 -21.59 22.44 -3.66
N LEU A 480 -22.23 21.29 -3.45
CA LEU A 480 -23.26 20.76 -4.33
C LEU A 480 -24.64 21.37 -4.07
N ALA A 481 -24.89 21.89 -2.86
CA ALA A 481 -26.17 22.51 -2.50
C ALA A 481 -26.54 23.70 -3.39
N GLU A 482 -25.58 24.55 -3.76
CA GLU A 482 -25.80 25.72 -4.63
C GLU A 482 -26.28 25.34 -6.04
N ALA A 483 -25.81 24.19 -6.55
CA ALA A 483 -26.13 23.71 -7.89
C ALA A 483 -27.33 22.75 -7.94
N ARG A 484 -27.91 22.38 -6.80
CA ARG A 484 -28.93 21.32 -6.72
C ARG A 484 -30.27 21.74 -7.34
N ASP A 485 -30.90 20.79 -8.03
CA ASP A 485 -32.27 20.94 -8.52
C ASP A 485 -33.25 20.18 -7.62
N GLU A 486 -33.84 20.91 -6.67
CA GLU A 486 -34.85 20.39 -5.74
C GLU A 486 -36.01 19.67 -6.43
N THR A 487 -36.34 20.02 -7.69
CA THR A 487 -37.42 19.38 -8.45
C THR A 487 -37.12 17.96 -8.91
N LYS A 488 -35.85 17.53 -8.82
CA LYS A 488 -35.36 16.23 -9.33
C LYS A 488 -34.95 15.25 -8.22
N LYS A 489 -35.26 15.54 -6.95
CA LYS A 489 -35.04 14.61 -5.84
C LYS A 489 -35.85 13.33 -6.03
N THR A 490 -35.19 12.18 -6.00
CA THR A 490 -35.86 10.88 -5.98
C THR A 490 -36.33 10.53 -4.56
N GLN A 491 -37.21 9.53 -4.45
CA GLN A 491 -37.68 9.02 -3.16
C GLN A 491 -36.52 8.62 -2.23
N ASN A 492 -35.44 8.05 -2.76
CA ASN A 492 -34.26 7.69 -1.97
C ASN A 492 -33.47 8.93 -1.50
N ASP A 493 -33.37 10.00 -2.31
CA ASP A 493 -32.73 11.25 -1.88
C ASP A 493 -33.52 11.91 -0.73
N VAL A 494 -34.85 11.77 -0.70
CA VAL A 494 -35.72 12.25 0.39
C VAL A 494 -35.56 11.39 1.65
N LEU A 495 -35.69 10.06 1.54
CA LEU A 495 -35.53 9.12 2.67
C LEU A 495 -34.15 9.25 3.33
N HIS A 496 -33.09 9.40 2.54
CA HIS A 496 -31.74 9.62 3.07
C HIS A 496 -31.61 10.98 3.76
N ALA A 497 -32.18 12.05 3.20
CA ALA A 497 -32.18 13.37 3.86
C ALA A 497 -32.95 13.35 5.19
N GLU A 498 -34.04 12.59 5.30
CA GLU A 498 -34.75 12.36 6.56
C GLU A 498 -33.93 11.54 7.56
N ASN A 499 -33.19 10.51 7.10
CA ASN A 499 -32.26 9.75 7.94
C ASN A 499 -31.16 10.64 8.53
N VAL A 500 -30.48 11.42 7.69
CA VAL A 500 -29.43 12.37 8.10
C VAL A 500 -30.00 13.42 9.06
N LYS A 501 -31.16 14.00 8.77
CA LYS A 501 -31.85 14.99 9.64
C LYS A 501 -32.25 14.40 10.99
N ALA A 502 -32.60 13.12 11.04
CA ALA A 502 -32.88 12.39 12.29
C ALA A 502 -31.60 11.90 13.01
N GLY A 503 -30.41 12.22 12.51
CA GLY A 503 -29.13 11.75 13.06
C GLY A 503 -28.87 10.25 12.90
N ARG A 504 -29.68 9.56 12.07
CA ARG A 504 -29.57 8.13 11.76
C ARG A 504 -28.39 7.88 10.81
N ASP A 505 -27.77 6.72 11.00
CA ASP A 505 -26.80 6.11 10.08
C ASP A 505 -27.03 4.59 10.09
N LYS A 506 -26.31 3.86 9.24
CA LYS A 506 -26.44 2.40 9.08
C LYS A 506 -26.35 1.66 10.42
N TYR A 507 -25.31 1.92 11.23
CA TYR A 507 -25.07 1.19 12.47
C TYR A 507 -25.96 1.64 13.63
N LYS A 508 -26.31 2.93 13.74
CA LYS A 508 -27.33 3.41 14.69
C LYS A 508 -28.70 2.80 14.39
N THR A 509 -29.08 2.74 13.11
CA THR A 509 -30.36 2.14 12.70
C THR A 509 -30.37 0.64 13.00
N LEU A 510 -29.29 -0.08 12.65
CA LEU A 510 -29.14 -1.51 13.01
C LEU A 510 -29.20 -1.74 14.53
N ARG A 511 -28.55 -0.90 15.35
CA ARG A 511 -28.68 -0.96 16.82
C ARG A 511 -30.13 -0.75 17.27
N GLN A 512 -30.82 0.26 16.73
CA GLN A 512 -32.19 0.60 17.10
C GLN A 512 -33.19 -0.54 16.80
N ILE A 513 -33.16 -1.08 15.58
CA ILE A 513 -34.11 -2.13 15.15
C ILE A 513 -33.85 -3.52 15.73
N ARG A 514 -32.74 -3.69 16.47
CA ARG A 514 -32.36 -4.91 17.19
C ARG A 514 -32.69 -4.83 18.69
N GLN A 515 -33.19 -3.69 19.18
CA GLN A 515 -33.67 -3.55 20.56
C GLN A 515 -34.88 -4.46 20.83
N GLY A 516 -35.19 -4.66 22.12
CA GLY A 516 -36.21 -5.62 22.52
C GLY A 516 -35.79 -7.07 22.32
N ASN A 517 -36.59 -7.98 22.86
CA ASN A 517 -36.36 -9.42 22.72
C ASN A 517 -36.85 -9.93 21.35
N THR A 518 -36.36 -11.09 20.93
CA THR A 518 -36.68 -11.67 19.60
C THR A 518 -38.18 -11.94 19.42
N LYS A 519 -38.94 -12.23 20.49
CA LYS A 519 -40.40 -12.34 20.40
C LYS A 519 -41.04 -11.00 20.03
N GLN A 520 -40.70 -9.92 20.73
CA GLN A 520 -41.24 -8.57 20.46
C GLN A 520 -41.05 -8.20 18.99
N ARG A 521 -39.84 -8.38 18.44
CA ARG A 521 -39.54 -8.09 17.03
C ARG A 521 -40.30 -8.97 16.02
N ILE A 522 -40.72 -10.18 16.40
CA ILE A 522 -41.59 -11.03 15.57
C ILE A 522 -43.06 -10.60 15.69
N ASP A 523 -43.52 -10.25 16.88
CA ASP A 523 -44.87 -9.72 17.10
C ASP A 523 -45.06 -8.37 16.38
N GLU A 524 -44.02 -7.51 16.36
CA GLU A 524 -43.94 -6.27 15.56
C GLU A 524 -44.02 -6.54 14.05
N PHE A 525 -43.29 -7.54 13.53
CA PHE A 525 -43.35 -7.93 12.11
C PHE A 525 -44.75 -8.39 11.67
N GLU A 526 -45.47 -9.12 12.53
CA GLU A 526 -46.86 -9.50 12.29
C GLU A 526 -47.84 -8.36 12.62
N SER A 527 -47.38 -7.25 13.21
CA SER A 527 -48.18 -6.04 13.45
C SER A 527 -48.25 -5.09 12.23
N MET A 528 -47.22 -5.14 11.36
CA MET A 528 -47.22 -4.52 10.02
C MET A 528 -48.33 -5.10 9.11
#